data_AF-A0A9D7F7S4-F1
#
_entry.id   AF-A0A9D7F7S4-F1
#
_cell.length_a   1.000
_cell.length_b   1.000
_cell.length_c   1.000
_cell.angle_alpha   90.00
_cell.angle_beta   90.00
_cell.angle_gamma   90.00
#
_symmetry.space_group_name_H-M   'P 1'
#
loop_
_entity.id
_entity.type
_entity.pdbx_description
1 polymer ?
#
loop_
_entity_poly.entity_id
_entity_poly.type
_entity_poly.pdbx_seq_one_letter_code
_entity_poly.pdbx_strand_id
1 'polypeptide(L)'
;MNSEISSWSDKDFLAFLMIYASKADTQTTEDEILWIRDKCKVSSFENLMALYNSQSDYENIQTIQDQREKFFPGEEGKTRLGEFLRDFFQADGRFSLMEQNTMRVLTRLL
;
A
#
# COMPACT_ATOMS: atom_id res chain seq x y z
N MET A 1 -17.78 16.53 -7.14
CA MET A 1 -17.86 15.15 -7.66
C MET A 1 -17.03 14.26 -6.76
N ASN A 2 -17.64 13.18 -6.29
CA ASN A 2 -17.12 12.02 -5.53
C ASN A 2 -16.54 12.26 -4.13
N SER A 3 -17.46 12.47 -3.19
CA SER A 3 -17.26 12.47 -1.74
C SER A 3 -17.23 11.07 -1.10
N GLU A 4 -16.57 10.08 -1.74
CA GLU A 4 -16.39 8.74 -1.15
C GLU A 4 -14.92 8.38 -0.81
N ILE A 5 -13.96 9.29 -1.05
CA ILE A 5 -12.52 9.09 -0.76
C ILE A 5 -12.10 9.84 0.52
N SER A 6 -13.02 10.04 1.47
CA SER A 6 -12.73 10.78 2.72
C SER A 6 -12.38 9.88 3.90
N SER A 7 -12.36 8.55 3.75
CA SER A 7 -12.20 7.59 4.85
C SER A 7 -10.99 6.67 4.75
N TRP A 8 -9.99 6.98 3.91
CA TRP A 8 -8.76 6.19 3.90
C TRP A 8 -8.09 6.30 5.28
N SER A 9 -7.77 5.16 5.85
CA SER A 9 -6.86 5.05 6.98
C SER A 9 -5.42 4.87 6.50
N ASP A 10 -4.47 5.07 7.41
CA ASP A 10 -3.07 4.69 7.25
C ASP A 10 -2.91 3.23 6.77
N LYS A 11 -3.75 2.32 7.26
CA LYS A 11 -3.78 0.92 6.84
C LYS A 11 -4.32 0.72 5.42
N ASP A 12 -5.33 1.48 5.02
CA ASP A 12 -5.88 1.40 3.65
C ASP A 12 -4.85 1.90 2.62
N PHE A 13 -4.13 2.97 2.95
CA PHE A 13 -2.99 3.42 2.15
C PHE A 13 -1.93 2.33 2.03
N LEU A 14 -1.59 1.67 3.15
CA LEU A 14 -0.61 0.59 3.15
C LEU A 14 -1.03 -0.57 2.26
N ALA A 15 -2.29 -1.01 2.33
CA ALA A 15 -2.80 -2.06 1.45
C ALA A 15 -2.74 -1.65 -0.01
N PHE A 16 -3.10 -0.42 -0.35
CA PHE A 16 -3.00 0.06 -1.72
C PHE A 16 -1.56 0.04 -2.24
N LEU A 17 -0.61 0.49 -1.41
CA LEU A 17 0.83 0.44 -1.73
C LEU A 17 1.33 -1.00 -1.92
N MET A 18 0.88 -1.94 -1.07
CA MET A 18 1.24 -3.35 -1.19
C MET A 18 0.59 -4.03 -2.41
N ILE A 19 -0.65 -3.70 -2.75
CA ILE A 19 -1.28 -4.15 -4.00
C ILE A 19 -0.42 -3.70 -5.18
N TYR A 20 -0.06 -2.42 -5.23
CA TYR A 20 0.80 -1.89 -6.28
C TYR A 20 2.16 -2.61 -6.33
N ALA A 21 2.82 -2.78 -5.18
CA ALA A 21 4.11 -3.43 -5.09
C ALA A 21 4.06 -4.91 -5.51
N SER A 22 2.99 -5.60 -5.09
CA SER A 22 2.76 -7.00 -5.45
C SER A 22 2.53 -7.18 -6.94
N LYS A 23 1.91 -6.21 -7.64
CA LYS A 23 1.67 -6.29 -9.09
C LYS A 23 2.85 -5.83 -9.92
N ALA A 24 3.66 -4.91 -9.39
CA ALA A 24 4.91 -4.49 -10.01
C ALA A 24 5.95 -5.63 -10.01
N ASP A 25 5.94 -6.50 -9.00
CA ASP A 25 6.74 -7.72 -8.98
C ASP A 25 5.90 -8.89 -9.52
N THR A 26 6.27 -9.47 -10.66
CA THR A 26 5.49 -10.55 -11.32
C THR A 26 5.35 -11.85 -10.52
N GLN A 27 5.70 -11.85 -9.23
CA GLN A 27 5.76 -12.99 -8.31
C GLN A 27 4.80 -12.83 -7.11
N THR A 28 3.64 -12.18 -7.27
CA THR A 28 2.63 -12.18 -6.20
C THR A 28 2.20 -13.61 -5.85
N THR A 29 2.27 -13.98 -4.58
CA THR A 29 1.73 -15.26 -4.09
C THR A 29 0.30 -15.10 -3.54
N GLU A 30 -0.48 -16.18 -3.55
CA GLU A 30 -1.84 -16.15 -2.94
C GLU A 30 -1.78 -15.86 -1.44
N ASP A 31 -0.75 -16.34 -0.75
CA ASP A 31 -0.51 -16.09 0.68
C ASP A 31 -0.35 -14.61 0.98
N GLU A 32 0.30 -13.86 0.10
CA GLU A 32 0.48 -12.42 0.21
C GLU A 32 -0.84 -11.64 0.06
N ILE A 33 -1.67 -12.04 -0.91
CA ILE A 33 -3.00 -11.44 -1.11
C ILE A 33 -3.89 -11.71 0.10
N LEU A 34 -3.88 -12.94 0.62
CA LEU A 34 -4.63 -13.31 1.82
C LEU A 34 -4.14 -12.54 3.05
N TRP A 35 -2.83 -12.31 3.15
CA TRP A 35 -2.24 -11.54 4.25
C TRP A 35 -2.65 -10.06 4.20
N ILE A 36 -2.58 -9.41 3.03
CA ILE A 36 -3.05 -8.02 2.86
C ILE A 36 -4.54 -7.92 3.21
N ARG A 37 -5.34 -8.90 2.77
CA ARG A 37 -6.77 -8.99 3.05
C ARG A 37 -7.10 -9.23 4.53
N ASP A 38 -6.25 -9.91 5.29
CA ASP A 38 -6.46 -10.13 6.73
C ASP A 38 -6.12 -8.86 7.53
N LYS A 39 -5.08 -8.13 7.12
CA LYS A 39 -4.64 -6.92 7.79
C LYS A 39 -5.49 -5.69 7.51
N CYS A 40 -6.07 -5.61 6.32
CA CYS A 40 -7.08 -4.62 6.01
C CYS A 40 -8.46 -5.22 6.21
N LYS A 41 -9.46 -4.42 6.57
CA LYS A 41 -10.83 -4.94 6.58
C LYS A 41 -11.14 -5.45 5.16
N VAL A 42 -11.71 -6.64 5.04
CA VAL A 42 -12.03 -7.28 3.75
C VAL A 42 -12.76 -6.31 2.79
N SER A 43 -13.69 -5.52 3.33
CA SER A 43 -14.42 -4.49 2.58
C SER A 43 -13.53 -3.38 2.00
N SER A 44 -12.46 -2.99 2.71
CA SER A 44 -11.49 -2.02 2.20
C SER A 44 -10.65 -2.64 1.09
N PHE A 45 -10.20 -3.89 1.27
CA PHE A 45 -9.31 -4.54 0.30
C PHE A 45 -9.95 -4.69 -1.09
N GLU A 46 -11.20 -5.15 -1.17
CA GLU A 46 -11.91 -5.30 -2.43
C GLU A 46 -12.10 -3.96 -3.15
N ASN A 47 -12.44 -2.91 -2.40
CA ASN A 47 -12.58 -1.55 -2.94
C ASN A 47 -11.25 -0.98 -3.46
N LEU A 48 -10.16 -1.19 -2.71
CA LEU A 48 -8.81 -0.75 -3.12
C LEU A 48 -8.33 -1.50 -4.35
N MET A 49 -8.61 -2.80 -4.43
CA MET A 49 -8.28 -3.63 -5.60
C MET A 49 -9.09 -3.24 -6.83
N ALA A 50 -10.38 -2.95 -6.66
CA ALA A 50 -11.24 -2.44 -7.73
C ALA A 50 -10.74 -1.08 -8.22
N LEU A 51 -10.36 -0.18 -7.31
CA LEU A 51 -9.76 1.11 -7.65
C LEU A 51 -8.48 0.91 -8.47
N TYR A 52 -7.55 0.08 -7.99
CA TYR A 52 -6.29 -0.21 -8.68
C TYR A 52 -6.51 -0.71 -10.12
N ASN A 53 -7.42 -1.68 -10.29
CA ASN A 53 -7.74 -2.25 -11.61
C ASN A 53 -8.48 -1.27 -12.54
N SER A 54 -9.16 -0.27 -11.98
CA SER A 54 -9.86 0.76 -12.76
C SER A 54 -8.93 1.88 -13.24
N GLN A 55 -7.72 1.96 -12.69
CA GLN A 55 -6.74 3.00 -12.92
C GLN A 55 -5.58 2.51 -13.80
N SER A 56 -5.01 3.41 -14.59
CA SER A 56 -3.72 3.22 -15.25
C SER A 56 -2.57 3.21 -14.24
N ASP A 57 -1.41 2.70 -14.62
CA ASP A 57 -0.20 2.72 -13.78
C ASP A 57 0.16 4.14 -13.32
N TYR A 58 -0.01 5.12 -14.21
CA TYR A 58 0.20 6.55 -13.89
C TYR A 58 -0.75 7.06 -12.80
N GLU A 59 -2.05 6.75 -12.92
CA GLU A 59 -3.07 7.17 -11.94
C GLU A 59 -2.89 6.47 -10.58
N ASN A 60 -2.44 5.20 -10.60
CA ASN A 60 -2.08 4.47 -9.40
C ASN A 60 -0.89 5.12 -8.67
N ILE A 61 0.14 5.53 -9.42
CA ILE A 61 1.30 6.25 -8.87
C ILE A 61 0.87 7.60 -8.28
N GLN A 62 0.03 8.37 -8.99
CA GLN A 62 -0.49 9.63 -8.47
C GLN A 62 -1.27 9.41 -7.16
N THR A 63 -2.12 8.39 -7.12
CA THR A 63 -2.88 8.03 -5.91
C THR A 63 -1.94 7.72 -4.75
N ILE A 64 -0.85 6.96 -4.97
CA ILE A 64 0.15 6.68 -3.94
C ILE A 64 0.82 7.97 -3.44
N GLN A 65 1.20 8.86 -4.35
CA GLN A 65 1.85 10.13 -3.98
C GLN A 65 0.92 11.04 -3.19
N ASP A 66 -0.34 11.17 -3.61
CA ASP A 66 -1.36 12.00 -2.94
C ASP A 66 -1.66 11.50 -1.53
N GLN A 67 -1.84 10.18 -1.36
CA GLN A 67 -2.09 9.59 -0.05
C GLN A 67 -0.84 9.65 0.84
N ARG A 68 0.35 9.45 0.27
CA ARG A 68 1.61 9.61 1.00
C ARG A 68 1.76 11.04 1.50
N GLU A 69 1.48 12.05 0.71
CA GLU A 69 1.57 13.45 1.17
C GLU A 69 0.52 13.75 2.25
N LYS A 70 -0.66 13.12 2.17
CA LYS A 70 -1.72 13.27 3.17
C LYS A 70 -1.39 12.63 4.52
N PHE A 71 -0.85 11.42 4.53
CA PHE A 71 -0.58 10.65 5.76
C PHE A 71 0.86 10.81 6.28
N PHE A 72 1.81 10.98 5.37
CA PHE A 72 3.25 10.99 5.62
C PHE A 72 3.94 12.14 4.84
N PRO A 73 3.59 13.41 5.11
CA PRO A 73 4.15 14.57 4.40
C PRO A 73 5.65 14.77 4.66
N GLY A 74 6.35 15.29 3.66
CA GLY A 74 7.76 15.70 3.77
C GLY A 74 8.77 14.57 3.97
N GLU A 75 10.05 14.92 4.10
CA GLU A 75 11.15 13.93 4.23
C GLU A 75 11.04 13.09 5.50
N GLU A 76 10.59 13.68 6.62
CA GLU A 76 10.31 12.93 7.85
C GLU A 76 9.17 11.90 7.67
N GLY A 77 8.21 12.21 6.80
CA GLY A 77 7.14 11.29 6.45
C GLY A 77 7.64 10.02 5.77
N LYS A 78 8.70 10.10 4.94
CA LYS A 78 9.31 8.90 4.33
C LYS A 78 9.85 7.96 5.40
N THR A 79 10.57 8.50 6.37
CA THR A 79 11.11 7.72 7.50
C THR A 79 10.00 7.09 8.31
N ARG A 80 8.97 7.86 8.67
CA ARG A 80 7.80 7.34 9.41
C ARG A 80 7.05 6.27 8.65
N LEU A 81 6.91 6.40 7.34
CA LEU A 81 6.28 5.36 6.51
C LEU A 81 7.11 4.08 6.49
N GLY A 82 8.44 4.19 6.41
CA GLY A 82 9.33 3.04 6.49
C GLY A 82 9.26 2.33 7.85
N GLU A 83 9.23 3.09 8.95
CA GLU A 83 9.04 2.56 10.30
C GLU A 83 7.66 1.92 10.46
N PHE A 84 6.61 2.57 9.96
CA PHE A 84 5.24 2.06 10.01
C PHE A 84 5.09 0.75 9.20
N LEU A 85 5.69 0.68 8.01
CA LEU A 85 5.76 -0.56 7.22
C LEU A 85 6.45 -1.66 8.02
N ARG A 86 7.62 -1.37 8.59
CA ARG A 86 8.37 -2.34 9.41
C ARG A 86 7.54 -2.84 10.59
N ASP A 87 6.95 -1.95 11.37
CA ASP A 87 6.12 -2.32 12.53
C ASP A 87 4.90 -3.16 12.10
N PHE A 88 4.30 -2.79 10.97
CA PHE A 88 3.15 -3.50 10.41
C PHE A 88 3.49 -4.93 9.96
N PHE A 89 4.66 -5.14 9.32
CA PHE A 89 5.15 -6.46 8.93
C PHE A 89 5.69 -7.26 10.13
N GLN A 90 6.35 -6.61 11.08
CA GLN A 90 6.97 -7.26 12.24
C GLN A 90 5.94 -7.79 13.24
N ALA A 91 4.71 -7.26 13.23
CA ALA A 91 3.61 -7.71 14.09
C ALA A 91 3.24 -9.20 13.92
N ASP A 92 3.48 -9.81 12.76
CA ASP A 92 3.11 -11.21 12.48
C ASP A 92 4.30 -12.17 12.28
N GLY A 93 5.54 -11.66 12.30
CA GLY A 93 6.75 -12.47 12.14
C GLY A 93 6.89 -13.20 10.79
N ARG A 94 6.05 -12.90 9.80
CA ARG A 94 6.16 -13.38 8.42
C ARG A 94 6.47 -12.22 7.48
N PHE A 95 7.21 -12.55 6.42
CA PHE A 95 7.49 -11.77 5.21
C PHE A 95 8.72 -10.86 5.21
N SER A 96 9.79 -11.37 4.60
CA SER A 96 10.89 -10.54 4.09
C SER A 96 10.66 -10.08 2.65
N LEU A 97 9.95 -10.84 1.82
CA LEU A 97 9.82 -10.57 0.38
C LEU A 97 8.85 -9.41 0.10
N MET A 98 7.62 -9.48 0.61
CA MET A 98 6.62 -8.41 0.48
C MET A 98 7.11 -7.09 1.09
N GLU A 99 7.75 -7.13 2.27
CA GLU A 99 8.36 -5.95 2.89
C GLU A 99 9.44 -5.35 1.97
N GLN A 100 10.38 -6.17 1.49
CA GLN A 100 11.43 -5.71 0.58
C GLN A 100 10.88 -5.14 -0.72
N ASN A 101 9.85 -5.76 -1.29
CA ASN A 101 9.21 -5.32 -2.52
C ASN A 101 8.47 -3.99 -2.33
N THR A 102 7.70 -3.88 -1.25
CA THR A 102 6.97 -2.65 -0.89
C THR A 102 7.95 -1.51 -0.65
N MET A 103 9.03 -1.76 0.10
CA MET A 103 10.09 -0.78 0.33
C MET A 103 10.81 -0.39 -0.96
N ARG A 104 11.11 -1.34 -1.85
CA ARG A 104 11.75 -1.07 -3.14
C ARG A 104 10.89 -0.17 -4.02
N VAL A 105 9.59 -0.46 -4.11
CA VAL A 105 8.64 0.39 -4.85
C VAL A 105 8.58 1.78 -4.23
N LEU A 106 8.47 1.86 -2.90
CA LEU A 106 8.43 3.13 -2.21
C LEU A 106 9.68 3.98 -2.50
N THR A 107 10.88 3.39 -2.47
CA THR A 107 12.13 4.09 -2.82
C THR A 107 12.21 4.49 -4.30
N ARG A 108 11.54 3.78 -5.21
CA ARG A 108 11.52 4.15 -6.64
C ARG A 108 10.55 5.30 -6.94
N LEU A 109 9.47 5.40 -6.17
CA LEU A 109 8.43 6.41 -6.36
C LEU A 109 8.75 7.75 -5.66
N LEU A 110 9.81 7.79 -4.86
CA LEU A 110 10.18 8.88 -3.94
C LEU A 110 11.60 9.38 -4.16
#